data_AF-A0A4S9Y9D3-F1
#
_entry.id   AF-A0A4S9Y9D3-F1
#
_cell.length_a   1.000
_cell.length_b   1.000
_cell.length_c   1.000
_cell.angle_alpha   90.00
_cell.angle_beta   90.00
_cell.angle_gamma   90.00
#
_symmetry.space_group_name_H-M   'P 1'
#
loop_
_entity.id
_entity.type
_entity.pdbx_description
1 polymer ?
#
loop_
_entity_poly.entity_id
_entity_poly.type
_entity_poly.pdbx_seq_one_letter_code
_entity_poly.pdbx_strand_id
1 'polypeptide(L)'
;MVAELKKLAASAAGKHAAYKKYTVQPTGIWKRIGDFFAVDPKRSSGIPLNPQYRLPSPGAVDPKLYDDPTTVPAADLAENPYWKRDVRRSYPKLSVVKQPDVVALLTVGSAQNPKEHVLQIGDAGAKQLVSVKEEGQKGLSAFFQKENKAGVSVLGPNGLPPFPTSRYPSSTPKRYEMLKEQAYSAKYALQRPLTRATVSLTLPTATLAGCSSRFNEHVHFLFLRRSKFDMA
;
A
#
# COMPACT_ATOMS: atom_id res chain seq x y z
N MET A 1 14.91 -23.71 26.97
CA MET A 1 13.54 -24.10 26.54
C MET A 1 12.44 -23.35 27.29
N VAL A 2 12.40 -23.38 28.63
CA VAL A 2 11.33 -22.70 29.41
C VAL A 2 11.42 -21.16 29.40
N ALA A 3 12.63 -20.61 29.38
CA ALA A 3 12.84 -19.16 29.36
C ALA A 3 12.42 -18.49 28.03
N GLU A 4 12.67 -19.15 26.90
CA GLU A 4 12.26 -18.69 25.56
C GLU A 4 10.73 -18.69 25.40
N LEU A 5 10.04 -19.70 25.95
CA LEU A 5 8.57 -19.75 25.94
C LEU A 5 7.93 -18.62 26.76
N LYS A 6 8.53 -18.23 27.90
CA LYS A 6 8.08 -17.06 28.69
C LYS A 6 8.24 -15.75 27.92
N LYS A 7 9.29 -15.64 27.09
CA LYS A 7 9.59 -14.44 26.28
C LYS A 7 8.63 -14.30 25.09
N LEU A 8 8.24 -15.42 24.47
CA LEU A 8 7.26 -15.46 23.37
C LEU A 8 5.81 -15.19 23.84
N ALA A 9 5.45 -15.57 25.07
CA ALA A 9 4.15 -15.23 25.67
C ALA A 9 4.03 -13.75 26.06
N ALA A 10 5.17 -13.04 26.15
CA ALA A 10 5.24 -11.60 26.40
C ALA A 10 5.20 -10.78 25.09
N SER A 11 4.43 -11.23 24.09
CA SER A 11 4.09 -10.43 22.91
C SER A 11 3.42 -9.13 23.35
N ALA A 12 3.35 -8.12 22.48
CA ALA A 12 2.75 -6.81 22.80
C ALA A 12 1.34 -6.88 23.42
N ALA A 13 0.59 -7.97 23.21
CA ALA A 13 -0.68 -8.27 23.86
C ALA A 13 -0.53 -8.71 25.34
N GLY A 14 0.55 -9.36 25.75
CA GLY A 14 0.86 -9.69 27.15
C GLY A 14 1.22 -8.48 28.02
N LYS A 15 1.47 -7.32 27.40
CA LYS A 15 1.76 -6.04 28.10
C LYS A 15 0.54 -5.42 28.78
N HIS A 16 -0.63 -6.05 28.74
CA HIS A 16 -1.77 -5.62 29.56
C HIS A 16 -1.51 -5.70 31.07
N ALA A 17 -0.48 -6.44 31.52
CA ALA A 17 -0.03 -6.42 32.91
C ALA A 17 0.70 -5.12 33.30
N ALA A 18 1.22 -4.35 32.33
CA ALA A 18 1.90 -3.10 32.58
C ALA A 18 0.94 -1.90 32.70
N TYR A 19 -0.28 -2.01 32.16
CA TYR A 19 -1.29 -0.95 32.25
C TYR A 19 -2.17 -1.15 33.49
N LYS A 20 -2.20 -0.15 34.38
CA LYS A 20 -3.18 -0.09 35.47
C LYS A 20 -4.58 0.09 34.86
N LYS A 21 -5.46 -0.90 35.04
CA LYS A 21 -6.85 -0.83 34.57
C LYS A 21 -7.68 0.00 35.54
N TYR A 22 -8.38 1.01 35.05
CA TYR A 22 -9.23 1.90 35.83
C TYR A 22 -10.63 1.30 36.03
N THR A 23 -10.69 0.19 36.78
CA THR A 23 -11.95 -0.50 37.11
C THR A 23 -12.06 -0.75 38.61
N VAL A 24 -13.28 -0.85 39.13
CA VAL A 24 -13.53 -1.28 40.51
C VAL A 24 -13.02 -2.71 40.68
N GLN A 25 -12.02 -2.91 41.53
CA GLN A 25 -11.43 -4.23 41.81
C GLN A 25 -11.72 -4.61 43.26
N PRO A 26 -11.91 -5.91 43.57
CA PRO A 26 -12.00 -6.36 44.94
C PRO A 26 -10.71 -6.04 45.70
N THR A 27 -10.84 -5.71 46.99
CA THR A 27 -9.72 -5.42 47.89
C THR A 27 -9.68 -6.41 49.06
N GLY A 28 -8.51 -6.61 49.67
CA GLY A 28 -8.36 -7.47 50.85
C GLY A 28 -8.50 -8.97 50.55
N ILE A 29 -9.22 -9.69 51.40
CA ILE A 29 -9.38 -11.16 51.32
C ILE A 29 -10.10 -11.57 50.04
N TRP A 30 -11.12 -10.81 49.62
CA TRP A 30 -11.88 -11.07 48.39
C TRP A 30 -11.03 -10.98 47.12
N LYS A 31 -9.99 -10.15 47.13
CA LYS A 31 -9.02 -10.12 46.03
C LYS A 31 -8.25 -11.44 45.94
N ARG A 32 -7.77 -11.96 47.07
CA ARG A 32 -7.01 -13.22 47.10
C ARG A 32 -7.86 -14.40 46.66
N ILE A 33 -9.13 -14.44 47.08
CA ILE A 33 -10.09 -15.45 46.65
C ILE A 33 -10.37 -15.32 45.14
N GLY A 34 -10.66 -14.10 44.67
CA GLY A 34 -10.90 -13.84 43.25
C GLY A 34 -9.70 -14.19 42.36
N ASP A 35 -8.50 -13.81 42.77
CA ASP A 35 -7.25 -14.10 42.06
C ASP A 35 -6.95 -15.62 42.03
N PHE A 36 -7.37 -16.37 43.06
CA PHE A 36 -7.21 -17.82 43.13
C PHE A 36 -8.19 -18.57 42.22
N PHE A 37 -9.44 -18.13 42.14
CA PHE A 37 -10.47 -18.77 41.31
C PHE A 37 -10.54 -18.27 39.87
N ALA A 38 -9.89 -17.15 39.54
CA ALA A 38 -9.90 -16.60 38.19
C ALA A 38 -8.95 -17.35 37.23
N VAL A 39 -9.44 -17.66 36.02
CA VAL A 39 -8.61 -18.25 34.94
C VAL A 39 -7.47 -17.31 34.52
N ASP A 40 -7.71 -16.00 34.54
CA ASP A 40 -6.69 -14.97 34.37
C ASP A 40 -6.88 -13.88 35.45
N PRO A 41 -6.06 -13.85 36.51
CA PRO A 41 -6.16 -12.85 37.57
C PRO A 41 -5.81 -11.44 37.10
N LYS A 42 -5.24 -11.28 35.90
CA LYS A 42 -5.00 -9.96 35.29
C LYS A 42 -6.25 -9.39 34.62
N ARG A 43 -7.34 -10.16 34.52
CA ARG A 43 -8.60 -9.69 33.92
C ARG A 43 -9.32 -8.71 34.84
N SER A 44 -9.98 -7.71 34.26
CA SER A 44 -10.75 -6.70 35.01
C SER A 44 -12.22 -7.04 35.08
N SER A 45 -12.90 -6.52 36.11
CA SER A 45 -14.36 -6.59 36.28
C SER A 45 -15.15 -5.82 35.21
N GLY A 46 -14.52 -4.85 34.55
CA GLY A 46 -15.16 -4.01 33.52
C GLY A 46 -16.07 -2.91 34.09
N ILE A 47 -16.16 -2.79 35.41
CA ILE A 47 -16.93 -1.73 36.08
C ILE A 47 -16.03 -0.50 36.19
N PRO A 48 -16.37 0.63 35.54
CA PRO A 48 -15.55 1.85 35.62
C PRO A 48 -15.53 2.41 37.04
N LEU A 49 -14.46 3.11 37.41
CA LEU A 49 -14.36 3.80 38.69
C LEU A 49 -15.21 5.06 38.67
N ASN A 50 -16.37 5.07 39.36
CA ASN A 50 -17.24 6.23 39.53
C ASN A 50 -16.51 7.56 39.87
N PRO A 51 -15.51 7.61 40.78
CA PRO A 51 -14.86 8.87 41.13
C PRO A 51 -13.98 9.47 40.03
N GLN A 52 -13.59 8.70 39.01
CA GLN A 52 -12.69 9.15 37.93
C GLN A 52 -13.37 9.14 36.57
N TYR A 53 -14.34 8.25 36.38
CA TYR A 53 -15.03 8.11 35.12
C TYR A 53 -16.08 9.21 35.00
N ARG A 54 -15.86 10.14 34.05
CA ARG A 54 -16.80 11.24 33.73
C ARG A 54 -17.05 12.19 34.91
N LEU A 55 -16.02 12.40 35.73
CA LEU A 55 -15.97 13.43 36.76
C LEU A 55 -14.73 14.32 36.53
N PRO A 56 -14.90 15.64 36.32
CA PRO A 56 -16.15 16.39 36.29
C PRO A 56 -17.10 15.93 35.16
N SER A 57 -18.41 16.13 35.36
CA SER A 57 -19.36 15.88 34.28
C SER A 57 -19.05 16.85 33.12
N PRO A 58 -19.36 16.49 31.86
CA PRO A 58 -19.00 17.34 30.72
C PRO A 58 -19.52 18.78 30.82
N GLY A 59 -20.66 19.01 31.50
CA GLY A 59 -21.23 20.35 31.72
C GLY A 59 -20.76 21.05 33.00
N ALA A 60 -19.93 20.41 33.82
CA ALA A 60 -19.33 21.03 35.01
C ALA A 60 -17.97 21.70 34.71
N VAL A 61 -17.44 21.50 33.50
CA VAL A 61 -16.25 22.21 33.01
C VAL A 61 -16.69 23.61 32.56
N ASP A 62 -15.93 24.65 32.95
CA ASP A 62 -16.23 26.01 32.52
C ASP A 62 -16.17 26.11 30.98
N PRO A 63 -17.29 26.41 30.30
CA PRO A 63 -17.31 26.52 28.84
C PRO A 63 -16.42 27.67 28.32
N LYS A 64 -16.06 28.64 29.17
CA LYS A 64 -15.18 29.76 28.79
C LYS A 64 -13.71 29.39 28.69
N LEU A 65 -13.33 28.20 29.17
CA LEU A 65 -11.96 27.71 29.06
C LEU A 65 -11.64 27.19 27.64
N TYR A 66 -12.66 26.91 26.83
CA TYR A 66 -12.47 26.37 25.49
C TYR A 66 -12.38 27.50 24.46
N ASP A 67 -11.23 27.56 23.79
CA ASP A 67 -11.04 28.37 22.59
C ASP A 67 -10.98 27.46 21.36
N ASP A 68 -11.63 27.87 20.28
CA ASP A 68 -11.62 27.13 19.01
C ASP A 68 -10.19 27.08 18.44
N PRO A 69 -9.61 25.88 18.25
CA PRO A 69 -8.26 25.77 17.71
C PRO A 69 -8.28 26.18 16.24
N THR A 70 -7.47 27.17 15.92
CA THR A 70 -7.23 27.61 14.54
C THR A 70 -5.82 27.23 14.10
N THR A 71 -5.64 26.92 12.82
CA THR A 71 -4.35 26.50 12.27
C THR A 71 -3.72 27.61 11.46
N VAL A 72 -2.45 27.93 11.70
CA VAL A 72 -1.66 28.79 10.82
C VAL A 72 -1.18 27.93 9.64
N PRO A 73 -1.42 28.32 8.37
CA PRO A 73 -1.70 29.66 7.84
C PRO A 73 -3.19 30.04 7.67
N ALA A 74 -4.14 29.15 7.91
CA ALA A 74 -5.56 29.44 7.69
C ALA A 74 -6.14 30.51 8.63
N ALA A 75 -5.54 30.69 9.81
CA ALA A 75 -5.92 31.65 10.84
C ALA A 75 -5.28 33.04 10.68
N ASP A 76 -4.37 33.23 9.73
CA ASP A 76 -3.69 34.51 9.57
C ASP A 76 -4.66 35.62 9.13
N LEU A 77 -4.52 36.81 9.72
CA LEU A 77 -5.36 37.98 9.51
C LEU A 77 -4.84 38.88 8.39
N ALA A 78 -3.52 38.88 8.13
CA ALA A 78 -2.90 39.81 7.18
C ALA A 78 -2.84 39.23 5.76
N GLU A 79 -2.12 38.12 5.56
CA GLU A 79 -1.73 37.65 4.22
C GLU A 79 -2.57 36.47 3.74
N ASN A 80 -3.84 36.44 4.14
CA ASN A 80 -4.74 35.34 3.90
C ASN A 80 -5.98 35.84 3.13
N PRO A 81 -5.92 35.93 1.79
CA PRO A 81 -7.10 36.15 0.96
C PRO A 81 -7.82 34.84 0.61
N TYR A 82 -9.16 34.87 0.55
CA TYR A 82 -9.98 33.65 0.39
C TYR A 82 -9.74 32.91 -0.94
N TRP A 83 -9.45 33.62 -2.02
CA TRP A 83 -9.26 32.99 -3.34
C TRP A 83 -8.02 32.08 -3.41
N LYS A 84 -7.00 32.30 -2.56
CA LYS A 84 -5.81 31.42 -2.49
C LYS A 84 -6.11 30.10 -1.75
N ARG A 85 -7.06 30.11 -0.80
CA ARG A 85 -7.46 28.92 -0.01
C ARG A 85 -8.67 28.18 -0.58
N ASP A 86 -9.27 28.72 -1.64
CA ASP A 86 -10.52 28.19 -2.21
C ASP A 86 -10.29 26.92 -3.02
N VAL A 87 -10.15 25.79 -2.32
CA VAL A 87 -10.00 24.45 -2.92
C VAL A 87 -11.27 24.01 -3.67
N ARG A 88 -12.44 24.55 -3.30
CA ARG A 88 -13.73 24.18 -3.90
C ARG A 88 -13.81 24.64 -5.35
N ARG A 89 -13.29 25.82 -5.67
CA ARG A 89 -13.25 26.34 -7.06
C ARG A 89 -12.05 25.83 -7.86
N SER A 90 -10.96 25.44 -7.19
CA SER A 90 -9.76 24.90 -7.84
C SER A 90 -9.81 23.37 -8.02
N TYR A 91 -10.96 22.81 -8.37
CA TYR A 91 -11.10 21.37 -8.58
C TYR A 91 -10.46 20.95 -9.92
N PRO A 92 -9.84 19.76 -10.00
CA PRO A 92 -9.29 19.25 -11.26
C PRO A 92 -10.44 19.03 -12.27
N LYS A 93 -10.30 19.60 -13.47
CA LYS A 93 -11.28 19.43 -14.54
C LYS A 93 -11.21 18.00 -15.09
N LEU A 94 -12.37 17.43 -15.39
CA LEU A 94 -12.46 16.11 -16.02
C LEU A 94 -11.96 16.19 -17.47
N SER A 95 -10.91 15.43 -17.79
CA SER A 95 -10.42 15.25 -19.16
C SER A 95 -11.15 14.07 -19.81
N VAL A 96 -11.91 14.34 -20.87
CA VAL A 96 -12.55 13.30 -21.70
C VAL A 96 -11.77 13.20 -23.01
N VAL A 97 -11.27 12.01 -23.31
CA VAL A 97 -10.49 11.74 -24.54
C VAL A 97 -11.34 10.87 -25.46
N LYS A 98 -11.68 11.37 -26.65
CA LYS A 98 -12.41 10.60 -27.67
C LYS A 98 -11.43 9.92 -28.63
N GLN A 99 -11.91 8.92 -29.38
CA GLN A 99 -11.12 8.25 -30.42
C GLN A 99 -10.46 9.23 -31.43
N PRO A 100 -11.16 10.24 -31.99
CA PRO A 100 -10.52 11.21 -32.88
C PRO A 100 -9.40 12.00 -32.21
N ASP A 101 -9.53 12.29 -30.91
CA ASP A 101 -8.49 13.02 -30.15
C ASP A 101 -7.23 12.15 -29.97
N VAL A 102 -7.39 10.83 -29.79
CA VAL A 102 -6.24 9.89 -29.73
C VAL A 102 -5.54 9.81 -31.09
N VAL A 103 -6.28 9.73 -32.19
CA VAL A 103 -5.69 9.74 -33.56
C VAL A 103 -4.93 11.04 -33.79
N ALA A 104 -5.47 12.18 -33.34
CA ALA A 104 -4.77 13.46 -33.40
C ALA A 104 -3.47 13.44 -32.59
N LEU A 105 -3.48 12.95 -31.37
CA LEU A 105 -2.28 12.85 -30.54
C LEU A 105 -1.22 11.91 -31.15
N LEU A 106 -1.64 10.84 -31.83
CA LEU A 106 -0.72 9.90 -32.47
C LEU A 106 -0.10 10.47 -33.76
N THR A 107 -0.82 11.29 -34.52
CA THR A 107 -0.34 11.88 -35.80
C THR A 107 0.50 13.13 -35.56
N VAL A 108 -0.02 14.07 -34.77
CA VAL A 108 0.53 15.41 -34.56
C VAL A 108 1.48 15.46 -33.35
N GLY A 109 1.30 14.56 -32.39
CA GLY A 109 2.05 14.56 -31.13
C GLY A 109 1.33 15.33 -30.02
N SER A 110 2.06 15.60 -28.94
CA SER A 110 1.55 16.30 -27.75
C SER A 110 2.27 17.63 -27.54
N ALA A 111 1.70 18.54 -26.76
CA ALA A 111 2.36 19.82 -26.44
C ALA A 111 3.76 19.65 -25.80
N GLN A 112 3.99 18.55 -25.08
CA GLN A 112 5.29 18.23 -24.48
C GLN A 112 6.28 17.60 -25.47
N ASN A 113 5.79 16.87 -26.48
CA ASN A 113 6.59 16.17 -27.49
C ASN A 113 5.91 16.34 -28.86
N PRO A 114 6.08 17.50 -29.52
CA PRO A 114 5.52 17.74 -30.84
C PRO A 114 6.27 16.88 -31.87
N LYS A 115 5.54 16.26 -32.81
CA LYS A 115 6.19 15.63 -33.97
C LYS A 115 6.49 16.73 -34.99
N GLU A 116 7.62 17.40 -34.80
CA GLU A 116 8.06 18.56 -35.60
C GLU A 116 8.09 18.27 -37.11
N HIS A 117 8.28 17.00 -37.50
CA HIS A 117 8.26 16.57 -38.90
C HIS A 117 6.88 16.62 -39.58
N VAL A 118 5.79 16.63 -38.81
CA VAL A 118 4.41 16.53 -39.32
C VAL A 118 3.63 17.82 -39.07
N LEU A 119 3.96 18.54 -38.00
CA LEU A 119 3.29 19.78 -37.60
C LEU A 119 3.70 20.96 -38.46
N GLN A 120 2.79 21.42 -39.32
CA GLN A 120 2.96 22.69 -40.03
C GLN A 120 2.64 23.87 -39.10
N ILE A 121 3.47 24.91 -39.10
CA ILE A 121 3.30 26.09 -38.23
C ILE A 121 2.36 27.10 -38.92
N GLY A 122 1.44 27.68 -38.16
CA GLY A 122 0.50 28.71 -38.65
C GLY A 122 -0.83 28.15 -39.19
N ASP A 123 -1.45 28.86 -40.14
CA ASP A 123 -2.78 28.52 -40.68
C ASP A 123 -2.86 27.13 -41.32
N ALA A 124 -1.74 26.62 -41.82
CA ALA A 124 -1.65 25.28 -42.39
C ALA A 124 -1.76 24.19 -41.30
N GLY A 125 -1.24 24.43 -40.10
CA GLY A 125 -1.40 23.55 -38.94
C GLY A 125 -2.84 23.52 -38.43
N ALA A 126 -3.54 24.66 -38.43
CA ALA A 126 -4.94 24.71 -38.06
C ALA A 126 -5.82 23.85 -39.00
N LYS A 127 -5.55 23.92 -40.32
CA LYS A 127 -6.24 23.08 -41.32
C LYS A 127 -5.91 21.59 -41.15
N GLN A 128 -4.65 21.27 -40.84
CA GLN A 128 -4.22 19.90 -40.58
C GLN A 128 -4.90 19.30 -39.34
N LEU A 129 -5.10 20.08 -38.28
CA LEU A 129 -5.84 19.62 -37.09
C LEU A 129 -7.30 19.30 -37.40
N VAL A 130 -7.93 20.06 -38.30
CA VAL A 130 -9.30 19.81 -38.76
C VAL A 130 -9.36 18.53 -39.61
N SER A 131 -8.45 18.34 -40.56
CA SER A 131 -8.42 17.14 -41.40
C SER A 131 -8.17 15.87 -40.58
N VAL A 132 -7.28 15.93 -39.60
CA VAL A 132 -6.98 14.81 -38.69
C VAL A 132 -8.17 14.48 -37.79
N LYS A 133 -8.96 15.48 -37.37
CA LYS A 133 -10.19 15.26 -36.60
C LYS A 133 -11.25 14.54 -37.43
N GLU A 134 -11.39 14.89 -38.70
CA GLU A 134 -12.30 14.22 -39.65
C GLU A 134 -11.85 12.79 -39.94
N GLU A 135 -10.55 12.56 -40.12
CA GLU A 135 -10.00 11.22 -40.26
C GLU A 135 -10.19 10.37 -39.00
N GLY A 136 -10.08 10.98 -37.82
CA GLY A 136 -10.34 10.33 -36.55
C GLY A 136 -11.79 9.86 -36.35
N GLN A 137 -12.76 10.47 -37.06
CA GLN A 137 -14.15 10.01 -37.06
C GLN A 137 -14.32 8.66 -37.79
N LYS A 138 -13.42 8.34 -38.72
CA LYS A 138 -13.42 7.05 -39.44
C LYS A 138 -12.96 5.89 -38.54
N GLY A 139 -12.45 6.19 -37.34
CA GLY A 139 -12.14 5.22 -36.29
C GLY A 139 -10.65 4.92 -36.14
N LEU A 140 -10.27 4.54 -34.92
CA LEU A 140 -8.89 4.21 -34.53
C LEU A 140 -8.33 2.98 -35.29
N SER A 141 -9.20 2.04 -35.65
CA SER A 141 -8.84 0.82 -36.38
C SER A 141 -8.32 1.12 -37.79
N ALA A 142 -8.99 2.01 -38.52
CA ALA A 142 -8.56 2.45 -39.84
C ALA A 142 -7.22 3.21 -39.80
N PHE A 143 -6.95 3.92 -38.71
CA PHE A 143 -5.66 4.59 -38.50
C PHE A 143 -4.52 3.57 -38.29
N PHE A 144 -4.72 2.55 -37.45
CA PHE A 144 -3.68 1.54 -37.23
C PHE A 144 -3.40 0.66 -38.44
N GLN A 145 -4.39 0.42 -39.32
CA GLN A 145 -4.16 -0.28 -40.58
C GLN A 145 -3.22 0.50 -41.52
N LYS A 146 -3.29 1.84 -41.50
CA LYS A 146 -2.41 2.71 -42.27
C LYS A 146 -1.03 2.83 -41.60
N GLU A 147 -1.00 2.95 -40.28
CA GLU A 147 0.21 3.15 -39.50
C GLU A 147 0.48 1.99 -38.52
N ASN A 148 0.97 0.87 -39.06
CA ASN A 148 1.27 -0.34 -38.28
C ASN A 148 2.30 -0.13 -37.15
N LYS A 149 3.11 0.94 -37.21
CA LYS A 149 4.16 1.26 -36.22
C LYS A 149 3.73 2.29 -35.17
N ALA A 150 2.57 2.94 -35.32
CA ALA A 150 2.13 3.99 -34.41
C ALA A 150 1.87 3.46 -32.99
N GLY A 151 1.44 2.20 -32.86
CA GLY A 151 1.20 1.54 -31.57
C GLY A 151 2.46 1.34 -30.72
N VAL A 152 3.65 1.27 -31.33
CA VAL A 152 4.92 1.08 -30.60
C VAL A 152 5.23 2.28 -29.69
N SER A 153 4.82 3.48 -30.11
CA SER A 153 5.01 4.71 -29.32
C SER A 153 4.13 4.80 -28.06
N VAL A 154 3.08 3.96 -27.96
CA VAL A 154 2.17 3.89 -26.82
C VAL A 154 2.65 2.88 -25.77
N LEU A 155 3.49 1.94 -26.18
CA LEU A 155 4.02 0.90 -25.31
C LEU A 155 5.16 1.47 -24.44
N GLY A 156 5.45 0.78 -23.33
CA GLY A 156 6.59 1.13 -22.49
C GLY A 156 7.92 0.99 -23.25
N PRO A 157 9.04 1.46 -22.67
CA PRO A 157 10.36 1.45 -23.32
C PRO A 157 10.82 0.06 -23.79
N ASN A 158 10.27 -1.00 -23.21
CA ASN A 158 10.57 -2.39 -23.56
C ASN A 158 9.55 -3.02 -24.53
N GLY A 159 8.59 -2.25 -25.07
CA GLY A 159 7.49 -2.76 -25.90
C GLY A 159 6.42 -3.54 -25.12
N LEU A 160 6.45 -3.51 -23.79
CA LEU A 160 5.40 -4.08 -22.94
C LEU A 160 4.28 -3.05 -22.69
N PRO A 161 3.02 -3.50 -22.50
CA PRO A 161 1.94 -2.62 -22.08
C PRO A 161 2.25 -2.02 -20.69
N PRO A 162 1.83 -0.78 -20.41
CA PRO A 162 2.05 -0.17 -19.11
C PRO A 162 1.30 -0.94 -18.01
N PHE A 163 1.94 -1.10 -16.85
CA PHE A 163 1.29 -1.65 -15.66
C PHE A 163 0.25 -0.67 -15.10
N PRO A 164 -0.81 -1.15 -14.43
CA PRO A 164 -1.76 -0.27 -13.76
C PRO A 164 -1.03 0.60 -12.72
N THR A 165 -1.33 1.90 -12.73
CA THR A 165 -0.66 2.85 -11.83
C THR A 165 -1.21 2.73 -10.41
N SER A 166 -0.35 2.88 -9.41
CA SER A 166 -0.77 3.00 -8.00
C SER A 166 -0.89 4.47 -7.61
N ARG A 167 -1.99 4.84 -6.95
CA ARG A 167 -2.23 6.22 -6.44
C ARG A 167 -1.47 6.55 -5.15
N TYR A 168 -0.64 5.64 -4.65
CA TYR A 168 0.06 5.85 -3.39
C TYR A 168 1.17 6.91 -3.58
N PRO A 169 1.29 7.91 -2.70
CA PRO A 169 2.19 9.06 -2.88
C PRO A 169 3.68 8.71 -2.72
N SER A 170 4.01 7.53 -2.20
CA SER A 170 5.40 7.03 -2.19
C SER A 170 5.76 6.49 -3.58
N SER A 171 6.97 6.77 -4.06
CA SER A 171 7.52 6.19 -5.29
C SER A 171 7.52 4.65 -5.28
N THR A 172 7.35 4.05 -4.11
CA THR A 172 7.24 2.61 -3.93
C THR A 172 5.78 2.20 -3.70
N PRO A 173 5.25 1.21 -4.45
CA PRO A 173 3.95 0.64 -4.16
C PRO A 173 3.97 0.02 -2.75
N LYS A 174 2.84 0.04 -2.05
CA LYS A 174 2.74 -0.55 -0.71
C LYS A 174 3.13 -2.03 -0.77
N ARG A 175 4.33 -2.35 -0.26
CA ARG A 175 4.81 -3.72 -0.11
C ARG A 175 4.35 -4.26 1.22
N TYR A 176 3.68 -5.41 1.19
CA TYR A 176 3.29 -6.11 2.40
C TYR A 176 4.46 -6.98 2.85
N GLU A 177 4.94 -6.70 4.06
CA GLU A 177 5.96 -7.51 4.72
C GLU A 177 5.30 -8.34 5.82
N MET A 178 5.77 -9.59 5.97
CA MET A 178 5.34 -10.41 7.10
C MET A 178 6.05 -9.93 8.35
N LEU A 179 5.27 -9.50 9.35
CA LEU A 179 5.81 -9.13 10.65
C LEU A 179 6.46 -10.34 11.32
N LYS A 180 7.64 -10.14 11.90
CA LYS A 180 8.35 -11.19 12.68
C LYS A 180 7.56 -11.59 13.93
N GLU A 181 6.88 -10.62 14.56
CA GLU A 181 5.97 -10.86 15.67
C GLU A 181 4.54 -10.86 15.15
N GLN A 182 3.93 -12.04 15.10
CA GLN A 182 2.53 -12.20 14.69
C GLN A 182 1.60 -12.09 15.91
N ALA A 183 0.38 -11.60 15.68
CA ALA A 183 -0.64 -11.49 16.72
C ALA A 183 -1.06 -12.85 17.30
N TYR A 184 -0.98 -13.91 16.48
CA TYR A 184 -1.27 -15.28 16.86
C TYR A 184 0.02 -16.11 16.91
N SER A 185 0.02 -17.13 17.77
CA SER A 185 1.13 -18.08 17.80
C SER A 185 1.22 -18.87 16.49
N ALA A 186 2.42 -19.32 16.13
CA ALA A 186 2.70 -20.09 14.92
C ALA A 186 1.91 -21.41 14.80
N LYS A 187 1.27 -21.87 15.88
CA LYS A 187 0.38 -23.04 15.88
C LYS A 187 -0.89 -22.79 15.06
N TYR A 188 -1.35 -21.54 14.98
CA TYR A 188 -2.55 -21.19 14.24
C TYR A 188 -2.18 -20.87 12.79
N ALA A 189 -2.74 -21.62 11.84
CA ALA A 189 -2.45 -21.51 10.42
C ALA A 189 -3.18 -20.32 9.76
N LEU A 190 -3.03 -19.13 10.30
CA LEU A 190 -3.69 -17.92 9.80
C LEU A 190 -2.82 -17.18 8.78
N GLN A 191 -1.50 -17.20 8.95
CA GLN A 191 -0.56 -16.57 8.03
C GLN A 191 0.82 -17.24 8.14
N ARG A 192 1.01 -18.38 7.45
CA ARG A 192 2.28 -19.11 7.51
C ARG A 192 3.35 -18.40 6.68
N PRO A 193 4.55 -18.15 7.22
CA PRO A 193 5.65 -17.69 6.40
C PRO A 193 5.97 -18.76 5.36
N LEU A 194 6.09 -18.36 4.09
CA LEU A 194 6.63 -19.21 3.03
C LEU A 194 8.10 -19.52 3.37
N THR A 195 8.33 -20.58 4.15
CA THR A 195 9.68 -21.08 4.40
C THR A 195 10.21 -21.66 3.09
N ARG A 196 11.05 -20.89 2.41
CA ARG A 196 11.82 -21.37 1.25
C ARG A 196 12.81 -22.42 1.77
N ALA A 197 12.40 -23.68 1.76
CA ALA A 197 13.26 -24.79 2.11
C ALA A 197 14.29 -24.99 0.98
N THR A 198 15.48 -24.42 1.15
CA THR A 198 16.65 -24.77 0.33
C THR A 198 17.14 -26.13 0.79
N VAL A 199 16.71 -27.20 0.11
CA VAL A 199 17.30 -28.52 0.28
C VAL A 199 18.59 -28.54 -0.54
N SER A 200 19.73 -28.36 0.12
CA SER A 200 21.05 -28.57 -0.49
C SER A 200 21.33 -30.07 -0.53
N LEU A 201 21.08 -30.70 -1.67
CA LEU A 201 21.61 -32.04 -1.97
C LEU A 201 23.09 -31.89 -2.32
N THR A 202 23.97 -32.17 -1.37
CA THR A 202 25.39 -32.37 -1.65
C THR A 202 25.57 -33.75 -2.30
N LEU A 203 25.73 -33.77 -3.63
CA LEU A 203 26.20 -34.95 -4.34
C LEU A 203 27.71 -35.10 -4.09
N PRO A 204 28.22 -36.32 -3.82
CA PRO A 204 29.64 -36.55 -3.58
C PRO A 204 30.44 -36.33 -4.87
N THR A 205 31.47 -35.48 -4.76
CA THR A 205 32.43 -35.19 -5.82
C THR A 205 33.28 -36.43 -6.10
N ALA A 206 33.05 -37.09 -7.23
CA ALA A 206 34.02 -38.04 -7.79
C ALA A 206 35.07 -37.23 -8.56
N THR A 207 36.32 -37.29 -8.11
CA THR A 207 37.50 -36.66 -8.73
C THR A 207 37.76 -37.16 -10.14
N LEU A 208 37.97 -36.19 -11.03
CA LEU A 208 38.18 -36.28 -12.48
C LEU A 208 39.54 -36.89 -12.86
N ALA A 209 39.58 -37.54 -14.03
CA ALA A 209 40.76 -37.51 -14.91
C ALA A 209 40.41 -36.73 -16.19
N GLY A 210 40.94 -35.51 -16.28
CA GLY A 210 41.19 -34.77 -17.52
C GLY A 210 39.98 -34.15 -18.25
N CYS A 211 39.69 -32.87 -17.96
CA CYS A 211 39.54 -31.83 -19.00
C CYS A 211 39.32 -30.45 -18.34
N SER A 212 39.68 -29.42 -19.09
CA SER A 212 39.86 -28.01 -18.74
C SER A 212 38.55 -27.22 -18.60
N SER A 213 38.66 -26.08 -17.90
CA SER A 213 37.79 -24.90 -17.87
C SER A 213 36.68 -24.80 -16.80
N ARG A 214 36.80 -23.75 -15.96
CA ARG A 214 35.85 -23.30 -14.94
C ARG A 214 34.60 -22.73 -15.60
N PHE A 215 33.45 -23.37 -15.40
CA PHE A 215 32.12 -22.76 -15.58
C PHE A 215 31.42 -22.72 -14.22
N ASN A 216 31.22 -21.51 -13.69
CA ASN A 216 30.53 -21.26 -12.43
C ASN A 216 29.08 -20.87 -12.73
N GLU A 217 28.16 -21.83 -12.75
CA GLU A 217 26.73 -21.56 -12.87
C GLU A 217 25.97 -22.17 -11.67
N HIS A 218 25.44 -21.30 -10.81
CA HIS A 218 24.45 -21.67 -9.79
C HIS A 218 23.05 -21.66 -10.41
N VAL A 219 22.61 -22.82 -10.88
CA VAL A 219 21.25 -23.02 -11.41
C VAL A 219 20.29 -23.26 -10.24
N HIS A 220 19.41 -22.29 -9.97
CA HIS A 220 18.33 -22.44 -8.98
C HIS A 220 17.10 -23.10 -9.62
N PHE A 221 16.89 -24.40 -9.38
CA PHE A 221 15.62 -25.07 -9.70
C PHE A 221 14.58 -24.83 -8.58
N LEU A 222 13.41 -24.33 -8.98
CA LEU A 222 12.28 -24.03 -8.10
C LEU A 222 11.29 -25.21 -8.15
N PHE A 223 11.42 -26.16 -7.22
CA PHE A 223 10.52 -27.33 -7.18
C PHE A 223 9.31 -27.05 -6.27
N LEU A 224 8.13 -26.87 -6.87
CA LEU A 224 6.86 -26.73 -6.16
C LEU A 224 6.36 -28.13 -5.74
N ARG A 225 6.80 -28.66 -4.59
CA ARG A 225 6.22 -29.89 -4.04
C ARG A 225 4.90 -29.58 -3.33
N ARG A 226 3.79 -29.87 -4.01
CA ARG A 226 2.44 -29.98 -3.44
C ARG A 226 2.40 -31.30 -2.65
N SER A 227 2.57 -31.25 -1.33
CA SER A 227 2.46 -32.44 -0.48
C SER A 227 1.00 -32.93 -0.50
N LYS A 228 0.80 -34.10 -1.14
CA LYS A 228 -0.43 -34.89 -1.01
C LYS A 228 -0.62 -35.24 0.47
N PHE A 229 -1.82 -34.98 0.99
CA PHE A 229 -2.33 -35.54 2.23
C PHE A 229 -2.83 -36.95 1.89
N ASP A 230 -2.21 -37.97 2.48
CA ASP A 230 -2.82 -39.29 2.61
C ASP A 230 -3.66 -39.30 3.90
N MET A 231 -4.91 -39.70 3.75
CA MET A 231 -5.84 -40.01 4.83
C MET A 231 -5.56 -41.44 5.31
N ALA A 232 -5.29 -41.58 6.61
CA ALA A 232 -5.58 -42.75 7.41
C ALA A 232 -6.10 -42.27 8.77
#